data_AF-A0A1C6IRF3-F1
#
_entry.id   AF-A0A1C6IRF3-F1
#
_cell.length_a   1.000
_cell.length_b   1.000
_cell.length_c   1.000
_cell.angle_alpha   90.00
_cell.angle_beta   90.00
_cell.angle_gamma   90.00
#
_symmetry.space_group_name_H-M   'P 1'
#
loop_
_entity.id
_entity.type
_entity.pdbx_description
1 polymer ?
#
loop_
_entity_poly.entity_id
_entity_poly.type
_entity_poly.pdbx_seq_one_letter_code
_entity_poly.pdbx_strand_id
1 'polypeptide(L)'
;MYYKQCFSTIQKGAGLPSWVQWTHHSEGETHCEECLILDGCWFLEGNAPPCPHHPYCHCTLDPIPYAMVLMNATSYSDYRKFDPYLFDPENTYRHGKNRAFESWGYSVLDSVWLKNEIEKQALKKYLSGDYTLGKLDRRGQRINIRVTIPRKDGSVSVSFITGWMIMPNGKLKLNTPYGGK
;
A
#
# COMPACT_ATOMS: atom_id res chain seq x y z
N MET A 1 -30.08 -0.37 14.98
CA MET A 1 -29.29 -0.44 13.73
C MET A 1 -28.91 -1.91 13.55
N TYR A 2 -29.41 -2.57 12.50
CA TYR A 2 -29.07 -3.96 12.20
C TYR A 2 -27.72 -3.97 11.47
N TYR A 3 -26.66 -4.44 12.12
CA TYR A 3 -25.40 -4.75 11.45
C TYR A 3 -25.52 -6.14 10.83
N LYS A 4 -25.58 -6.24 9.50
CA LYS A 4 -25.38 -7.53 8.80
C LYS A 4 -23.96 -8.01 9.11
N GLN A 5 -23.81 -9.29 9.45
CA GLN A 5 -22.50 -9.93 9.63
C GLN A 5 -21.73 -9.88 8.29
N CYS A 6 -20.61 -9.16 8.25
CA CYS A 6 -19.78 -8.95 7.05
C CYS A 6 -18.72 -10.05 6.81
N PHE A 7 -18.76 -11.15 7.57
CA PHE A 7 -17.75 -12.21 7.50
C PHE A 7 -18.38 -13.53 7.05
N SER A 8 -17.93 -14.05 5.91
CA SER A 8 -18.12 -15.45 5.54
C SER A 8 -17.01 -16.30 6.19
N THR A 9 -17.31 -17.56 6.57
CA THR A 9 -16.36 -18.41 7.32
C THR A 9 -15.67 -19.41 6.38
N ILE A 10 -14.35 -19.34 6.26
CA ILE A 10 -13.50 -20.37 5.61
C ILE A 10 -12.56 -20.98 6.66
N GLN A 11 -12.36 -22.30 6.62
CA GLN A 11 -11.50 -23.02 7.58
C GLN A 11 -10.05 -22.55 7.52
N LYS A 12 -9.53 -22.06 8.66
CA LYS A 12 -8.14 -21.63 8.87
C LYS A 12 -7.17 -22.81 8.80
N GLY A 13 -6.11 -22.68 8.01
CA GLY A 13 -4.87 -23.42 8.23
C GLY A 13 -4.16 -22.82 9.45
N ALA A 14 -3.78 -23.65 10.42
CA ALA A 14 -3.18 -23.19 11.67
C ALA A 14 -1.91 -22.34 11.42
N GLY A 15 -1.89 -21.10 11.93
CA GLY A 15 -0.71 -20.22 11.95
C GLY A 15 -0.47 -19.35 10.70
N LEU A 16 -1.27 -19.45 9.65
CA LEU A 16 -1.10 -18.58 8.46
C LEU A 16 -1.82 -17.23 8.62
N PRO A 17 -1.28 -16.13 8.05
CA PRO A 17 -1.96 -14.84 8.01
C PRO A 17 -3.31 -14.99 7.32
N SER A 18 -4.36 -14.43 7.92
CA SER A 18 -5.70 -14.47 7.36
C SER A 18 -5.92 -13.24 6.51
N TRP A 19 -6.43 -13.41 5.29
CA TRP A 19 -6.61 -12.34 4.32
C TRP A 19 -8.06 -12.27 3.87
N VAL A 20 -8.49 -11.06 3.53
CA VAL A 20 -9.83 -10.77 3.04
C VAL A 20 -9.76 -9.95 1.75
N GLN A 21 -10.69 -10.21 0.84
CA GLN A 21 -11.02 -9.35 -0.27
C GLN A 21 -12.18 -8.44 0.13
N TRP A 22 -12.06 -7.17 -0.18
CA TRP A 22 -13.19 -6.24 -0.13
C TRP A 22 -14.08 -6.47 -1.34
N THR A 23 -15.33 -6.85 -1.11
CA THR A 23 -16.30 -7.12 -2.17
C THR A 23 -17.43 -6.09 -2.10
N HIS A 24 -17.61 -5.33 -3.18
CA HIS A 24 -18.73 -4.43 -3.34
C HIS A 24 -19.94 -5.18 -3.90
N HIS A 25 -21.08 -5.02 -3.24
CA HIS A 25 -22.35 -5.56 -3.71
C HIS A 25 -23.20 -4.41 -4.27
N SER A 26 -23.59 -4.49 -5.54
CA SER A 26 -24.46 -3.51 -6.22
C SER A 26 -25.92 -3.61 -5.77
N GLU A 27 -26.15 -3.48 -4.46
CA GLU A 27 -27.49 -3.39 -3.86
C GLU A 27 -27.91 -1.91 -3.79
N GLY A 28 -29.02 -1.54 -4.43
CA GLY A 28 -29.59 -0.18 -4.45
C GLY A 28 -29.20 0.66 -5.68
N GLU A 29 -29.66 1.92 -5.73
CA GLU A 29 -29.44 2.82 -6.89
C GLU A 29 -28.23 3.75 -6.74
N THR A 30 -27.70 3.91 -5.52
CA THR A 30 -26.60 4.83 -5.23
C THR A 30 -25.45 4.12 -4.53
N HIS A 31 -24.23 4.32 -5.03
CA HIS A 31 -23.00 3.79 -4.45
C HIS A 31 -21.99 4.91 -4.26
N CYS A 32 -21.24 4.88 -3.16
CA CYS A 32 -20.17 5.85 -2.95
C CYS A 32 -18.90 5.42 -3.71
N GLU A 33 -18.11 6.41 -4.16
CA GLU A 33 -16.86 6.18 -4.90
C GLU A 33 -15.87 5.32 -4.10
N GLU A 34 -15.89 5.43 -2.76
CA GLU A 34 -15.00 4.69 -1.86
C GLU A 34 -15.32 3.20 -1.81
N CYS A 35 -16.60 2.81 -1.84
CA CYS A 35 -17.00 1.41 -1.95
C CYS A 35 -16.57 0.82 -3.29
N LEU A 36 -16.78 1.57 -4.38
CA LEU A 36 -16.44 1.13 -5.73
C LEU A 36 -14.93 0.97 -5.94
N ILE A 37 -14.13 1.91 -5.41
CA ILE A 37 -12.66 1.85 -5.58
C ILE A 37 -12.01 0.79 -4.70
N LEU A 38 -12.66 0.38 -3.60
CA LEU A 38 -12.17 -0.70 -2.74
C LEU A 38 -12.50 -2.08 -3.29
N ASP A 39 -13.43 -2.20 -4.23
CA ASP A 39 -13.83 -3.50 -4.77
C ASP A 39 -12.63 -4.28 -5.34
N GLY A 40 -12.51 -5.54 -4.93
CA GLY A 40 -11.39 -6.43 -5.27
C GLY A 40 -10.06 -6.13 -4.56
N CYS A 41 -9.98 -5.11 -3.70
CA CYS A 41 -8.77 -4.85 -2.90
C CYS A 41 -8.59 -5.92 -1.82
N TRP A 42 -7.34 -6.31 -1.55
CA TRP A 42 -7.02 -7.32 -0.56
C TRP A 42 -6.41 -6.68 0.69
N PHE A 43 -6.74 -7.23 1.86
CA PHE A 43 -6.24 -6.75 3.15
C PHE A 43 -5.95 -7.94 4.07
N LEU A 44 -4.99 -7.74 4.98
CA LEU A 44 -4.85 -8.67 6.10
C LEU A 44 -6.07 -8.54 7.02
N GLU A 45 -6.64 -9.67 7.45
CA GLU A 45 -7.72 -9.75 8.44
C GLU A 45 -7.24 -9.08 9.74
N GLY A 46 -7.79 -7.89 10.04
CA GLY A 46 -7.38 -7.04 11.17
C GLY A 46 -6.57 -5.79 10.80
N ASN A 47 -6.14 -5.65 9.54
CA ASN A 47 -5.48 -4.45 9.01
C ASN A 47 -6.14 -3.99 7.70
N ALA A 48 -7.47 -3.84 7.76
CA ALA A 48 -8.36 -3.39 6.68
C ALA A 48 -9.14 -2.14 7.13
N PRO A 49 -9.68 -1.34 6.20
CA PRO A 49 -10.65 -0.30 6.57
C PRO A 49 -11.83 -0.91 7.34
N PRO A 50 -12.48 -0.16 8.25
CA PRO A 50 -13.67 -0.64 8.95
C PRO A 50 -14.72 -1.13 7.96
N CYS A 51 -15.37 -2.27 8.22
CA CYS A 51 -16.45 -2.78 7.40
C CYS A 51 -17.64 -3.11 8.31
N PRO A 52 -18.80 -2.44 8.17
CA PRO A 52 -19.11 -1.37 7.21
C PRO A 52 -18.36 -0.06 7.54
N HIS A 53 -17.92 0.70 6.52
CA HIS A 53 -17.22 1.99 6.73
C HIS A 53 -18.14 3.23 6.75
N HIS A 54 -19.39 3.10 6.32
CA HIS A 54 -20.40 4.16 6.39
C HIS A 54 -21.81 3.57 6.53
N PRO A 55 -22.82 4.38 6.90
CA PRO A 55 -24.22 3.93 6.92
C PRO A 55 -24.64 3.35 5.57
N TYR A 56 -25.46 2.29 5.59
CA TYR A 56 -25.99 1.60 4.40
C TYR A 56 -24.92 1.05 3.45
N CYS A 57 -23.71 0.79 3.95
CA CYS A 57 -22.68 0.09 3.19
C CYS A 57 -23.11 -1.38 2.99
N HIS A 58 -23.09 -1.84 1.75
CA HIS A 58 -23.40 -3.23 1.39
C HIS A 58 -22.16 -4.07 1.15
N CYS A 59 -20.95 -3.52 1.31
CA CYS A 59 -19.70 -4.24 1.09
C CYS A 59 -19.44 -5.32 2.16
N THR A 60 -18.68 -6.34 1.79
CA THR A 60 -18.24 -7.42 2.69
C THR A 60 -16.72 -7.58 2.66
N LEU A 61 -16.20 -8.27 3.67
CA LEU A 61 -14.82 -8.74 3.73
C LEU A 61 -14.83 -10.26 3.59
N ASP A 62 -14.63 -10.73 2.36
CA ASP A 62 -14.70 -12.16 2.04
C ASP A 62 -13.32 -12.79 2.21
N PRO A 63 -13.16 -13.88 2.99
CA PRO A 63 -11.84 -14.47 3.19
C PRO A 63 -11.26 -15.00 1.87
N ILE A 64 -9.95 -14.80 1.70
CA ILE A 64 -9.19 -15.33 0.56
C ILE A 64 -8.00 -16.17 1.06
N PRO A 65 -7.61 -17.23 0.34
CA PRO A 65 -6.48 -18.06 0.74
C PRO A 65 -5.16 -17.28 0.73
N TYR A 66 -4.34 -17.40 1.79
CA TYR A 66 -3.03 -16.77 1.83
C TYR A 66 -2.13 -17.16 0.65
N ALA A 67 -2.21 -18.41 0.17
CA ALA A 67 -1.47 -18.85 -1.01
C ALA A 67 -1.81 -18.03 -2.27
N MET A 68 -3.08 -17.65 -2.44
CA MET A 68 -3.51 -16.78 -3.54
C MET A 68 -2.87 -15.40 -3.41
N VAL A 69 -2.84 -14.83 -2.20
CA VAL A 69 -2.19 -13.54 -1.95
C VAL A 69 -0.70 -13.61 -2.25
N LEU A 70 -0.01 -14.63 -1.75
CA LEU A 70 1.42 -14.83 -1.93
C LEU A 70 1.82 -14.93 -3.41
N MET A 71 1.01 -15.62 -4.23
CA MET A 71 1.29 -15.82 -5.65
C MET A 71 0.98 -14.60 -6.53
N ASN A 72 0.03 -13.75 -6.13
CA ASN A 72 -0.50 -12.68 -6.99
C ASN A 72 -0.17 -11.26 -6.52
N ALA A 73 0.14 -11.06 -5.24
CA ALA A 73 0.46 -9.73 -4.74
C ALA A 73 1.73 -9.18 -5.42
N THR A 74 1.65 -7.93 -5.88
CA THR A 74 2.75 -7.28 -6.59
C THR A 74 2.89 -5.85 -6.12
N SER A 75 4.09 -5.31 -6.18
CA SER A 75 4.36 -3.89 -5.93
C SER A 75 4.89 -3.25 -7.20
N TYR A 76 4.38 -2.06 -7.53
CA TYR A 76 4.79 -1.31 -8.69
C TYR A 76 4.93 0.18 -8.37
N SER A 77 5.95 0.79 -8.95
CA SER A 77 6.17 2.22 -8.96
C SER A 77 6.58 2.66 -10.37
N ASP A 78 6.13 3.86 -10.74
CA ASP A 78 6.58 4.51 -11.97
C ASP A 78 8.01 5.02 -11.75
N TYR A 79 8.90 4.82 -12.73
CA TYR A 79 10.26 5.38 -12.68
C TYR A 79 10.24 6.89 -12.43
N ARG A 80 9.21 7.59 -12.94
CA ARG A 80 8.99 9.03 -12.74
C ARG A 80 8.84 9.47 -11.30
N LYS A 81 8.53 8.55 -10.37
CA LYS A 81 8.54 8.83 -8.93
C LYS A 81 9.94 9.06 -8.39
N PHE A 82 10.96 8.49 -9.03
CA PHE A 82 12.35 8.66 -8.67
C PHE A 82 12.98 9.79 -9.48
N ASP A 83 12.79 9.74 -10.79
CA ASP A 83 13.34 10.69 -11.73
C ASP A 83 12.30 11.08 -12.79
N PRO A 84 11.80 12.33 -12.82
CA PRO A 84 12.39 13.48 -12.16
C PRO A 84 11.83 13.79 -10.76
N TYR A 85 10.84 13.06 -10.22
CA TYR A 85 10.15 13.55 -9.02
C TYR A 85 11.03 13.56 -7.75
N LEU A 86 11.54 12.42 -7.28
CA LEU A 86 12.27 12.37 -6.00
C LEU A 86 13.56 13.18 -6.04
N PHE A 87 14.39 12.95 -7.06
CA PHE A 87 15.70 13.58 -7.19
C PHE A 87 15.64 14.98 -7.76
N ASP A 88 14.62 15.30 -8.55
CA ASP A 88 14.37 16.64 -9.10
C ASP A 88 15.66 17.31 -9.63
N PRO A 89 16.40 16.65 -10.55
CA PRO A 89 17.74 17.13 -10.96
C PRO A 89 17.69 18.52 -11.61
N GLU A 90 16.57 18.87 -12.24
CA GLU A 90 16.31 20.18 -12.83
C GLU A 90 15.70 21.19 -11.85
N ASN A 91 15.44 20.77 -10.60
CA ASN A 91 14.77 21.56 -9.57
C ASN A 91 13.41 22.13 -10.03
N THR A 92 12.67 21.33 -10.80
CA THR A 92 11.36 21.65 -11.38
C THR A 92 10.26 21.59 -10.32
N TYR A 93 10.31 20.61 -9.41
CA TYR A 93 9.30 20.45 -8.36
C TYR A 93 9.59 21.30 -7.11
N ARG A 94 10.84 21.72 -6.90
CA ARG A 94 11.28 22.65 -5.82
C ARG A 94 10.92 22.20 -4.40
N HIS A 95 10.73 20.90 -4.20
CA HIS A 95 10.27 20.34 -2.93
C HIS A 95 11.41 19.88 -1.99
N GLY A 96 12.65 19.88 -2.47
CA GLY A 96 13.84 19.56 -1.65
C GLY A 96 13.94 18.12 -1.12
N LYS A 97 13.10 17.17 -1.59
CA LYS A 97 13.12 15.77 -1.16
C LYS A 97 14.44 15.05 -1.48
N ASN A 98 15.13 15.49 -2.53
CA ASN A 98 16.44 15.00 -2.96
C ASN A 98 17.50 15.11 -1.85
N ARG A 99 17.46 16.17 -1.04
CA ARG A 99 18.49 16.49 -0.03
C ARG A 99 18.76 15.34 0.94
N ALA A 100 17.71 14.63 1.36
CA ALA A 100 17.85 13.49 2.27
C ALA A 100 18.65 12.37 1.60
N PHE A 101 18.27 12.00 0.38
CA PHE A 101 18.91 10.93 -0.39
C PHE A 101 20.35 11.29 -0.78
N GLU A 102 20.59 12.54 -1.18
CA GLU A 102 21.94 13.06 -1.45
C GLU A 102 22.83 12.97 -0.21
N SER A 103 22.31 13.35 0.96
CA SER A 103 23.05 13.24 2.24
C SER A 103 23.37 11.79 2.65
N TRP A 104 22.69 10.80 2.05
CA TRP A 104 22.95 9.37 2.25
C TRP A 104 23.81 8.77 1.12
N GLY A 105 24.25 9.59 0.18
CA GLY A 105 25.12 9.23 -0.95
C GLY A 105 24.37 8.73 -2.19
N TYR A 106 23.06 8.91 -2.27
CA TYR A 106 22.26 8.53 -3.44
C TYR A 106 22.07 9.70 -4.40
N SER A 107 22.05 9.40 -5.70
CA SER A 107 21.76 10.35 -6.77
C SER A 107 20.75 9.77 -7.77
N VAL A 108 20.40 10.54 -8.79
CA VAL A 108 19.51 10.11 -9.88
C VAL A 108 19.97 8.79 -10.53
N LEU A 109 21.28 8.51 -10.55
CA LEU A 109 21.85 7.27 -11.07
C LEU A 109 21.40 6.02 -10.30
N ASP A 110 20.96 6.18 -9.05
CA ASP A 110 20.49 5.10 -8.20
C ASP A 110 18.99 4.85 -8.31
N SER A 111 18.27 5.59 -9.15
CA SER A 111 16.80 5.54 -9.25
C SER A 111 16.28 4.12 -9.49
N VAL A 112 16.94 3.35 -10.37
CA VAL A 112 16.55 1.96 -10.65
C VAL A 112 16.75 1.06 -9.43
N TRP A 113 17.88 1.21 -8.73
CA TRP A 113 18.15 0.43 -7.53
C TRP A 113 17.18 0.76 -6.40
N LEU A 114 16.96 2.06 -6.14
CA LEU A 114 16.01 2.54 -5.12
C LEU A 114 14.59 2.07 -5.41
N LYS A 115 14.15 2.14 -6.67
CA LYS A 115 12.87 1.60 -7.12
C LYS A 115 12.72 0.13 -6.72
N ASN A 116 13.69 -0.70 -7.12
CA ASN A 116 13.62 -2.14 -6.90
C ASN A 116 13.66 -2.49 -5.42
N GLU A 117 14.48 -1.80 -4.62
CA GLU A 117 14.59 -2.07 -3.18
C GLU A 117 13.34 -1.62 -2.42
N ILE A 118 12.76 -0.46 -2.76
CA ILE A 118 11.51 0.03 -2.17
C ILE A 118 10.33 -0.88 -2.52
N GLU A 119 10.20 -1.30 -3.78
CA GLU A 119 9.17 -2.26 -4.21
C GLU A 119 9.29 -3.59 -3.46
N LYS A 120 10.50 -4.17 -3.43
CA LYS A 120 10.78 -5.42 -2.71
C LYS A 120 10.39 -5.35 -1.24
N GLN A 121 10.78 -4.29 -0.54
CA GLN A 121 10.42 -4.12 0.87
C GLN A 121 8.93 -3.89 1.07
N ALA A 122 8.28 -3.12 0.19
CA ALA A 122 6.85 -2.88 0.25
C ALA A 122 6.03 -4.15 0.08
N LEU A 123 6.35 -4.98 -0.91
CA LEU A 123 5.68 -6.26 -1.10
C LEU A 123 5.86 -7.17 0.13
N LYS A 124 7.10 -7.30 0.63
CA LYS A 124 7.40 -8.11 1.82
C LYS A 124 6.59 -7.66 3.04
N LYS A 125 6.54 -6.35 3.28
CA LYS A 125 5.86 -5.77 4.46
C LYS A 125 4.35 -5.81 4.33
N TYR A 126 3.81 -5.64 3.13
CA TYR A 126 2.39 -5.83 2.87
C TYR A 126 1.96 -7.28 3.16
N LEU A 127 2.70 -8.27 2.64
CA LEU A 127 2.42 -9.69 2.89
C LEU A 127 2.50 -10.08 4.38
N SER A 128 3.33 -9.39 5.16
CA SER A 128 3.46 -9.63 6.61
C SER A 128 2.55 -8.76 7.47
N GLY A 129 1.73 -7.89 6.89
CA GLY A 129 0.89 -6.94 7.64
C GLY A 129 1.63 -5.76 8.27
N ASP A 130 2.92 -5.57 7.95
CA ASP A 130 3.78 -4.51 8.49
C ASP A 130 3.59 -3.19 7.72
N TYR A 131 2.36 -2.68 7.77
CA TYR A 131 1.96 -1.42 7.19
C TYR A 131 0.91 -0.75 8.08
N THR A 132 0.78 0.56 7.96
CA THR A 132 -0.29 1.32 8.64
C THR A 132 -1.29 1.83 7.63
N LEU A 133 -2.58 1.77 7.96
CA LEU A 133 -3.62 2.38 7.15
C LEU A 133 -3.46 3.90 7.18
N GLY A 134 -3.44 4.50 5.99
CA GLY A 134 -3.55 5.93 5.79
C GLY A 134 -4.99 6.33 5.49
N LYS A 135 -5.13 7.50 4.87
CA LYS A 135 -6.42 8.04 4.44
C LYS A 135 -7.10 7.13 3.41
N LEU A 136 -8.35 6.78 3.67
CA LEU A 136 -9.32 6.35 2.67
C LEU A 136 -9.97 7.60 2.05
N ASP A 137 -9.97 7.68 0.73
CA ASP A 137 -10.76 8.67 -0.03
C ASP A 137 -11.17 8.08 -1.38
N ARG A 138 -11.81 8.89 -2.22
CA ARG A 138 -12.19 8.52 -3.60
C ARG A 138 -11.09 7.95 -4.50
N ARG A 139 -9.82 8.06 -4.10
CA ARG A 139 -8.69 7.45 -4.84
C ARG A 139 -8.39 6.03 -4.37
N GLY A 140 -8.96 5.58 -3.26
CA GLY A 140 -8.74 4.27 -2.65
C GLY A 140 -8.00 4.33 -1.32
N GLN A 141 -7.74 3.15 -0.76
CA GLN A 141 -7.06 3.02 0.53
C GLN A 141 -5.56 3.28 0.37
N ARG A 142 -5.04 4.24 1.13
CA ARG A 142 -3.60 4.46 1.26
C ARG A 142 -3.01 3.62 2.38
N ILE A 143 -1.78 3.15 2.21
CA ILE A 143 -0.99 2.55 3.29
C ILE A 143 0.39 3.18 3.35
N ASN A 144 0.94 3.23 4.55
CA ASN A 144 2.30 3.69 4.80
C ASN A 144 3.17 2.50 5.17
N ILE A 145 4.30 2.37 4.48
CA ILE A 145 5.28 1.31 4.69
C ILE A 145 6.63 1.94 5.00
N ARG A 146 7.24 1.50 6.11
CA ARG A 146 8.60 1.89 6.49
C ARG A 146 9.61 1.09 5.68
N VAL A 147 10.48 1.78 4.94
CA VAL A 147 11.60 1.21 4.20
C VAL A 147 12.90 1.54 4.92
N THR A 148 13.88 0.64 4.84
CA THR A 148 15.24 0.85 5.35
C THR A 148 16.26 0.63 4.24
N ILE A 149 17.15 1.59 4.00
CA ILE A 149 18.25 1.46 3.02
C ILE A 149 19.60 1.74 3.70
N PRO A 150 20.70 1.12 3.26
CA PRO A 150 22.04 1.46 3.72
C PRO A 150 22.40 2.90 3.31
N ARG A 151 23.31 3.53 4.05
CA ARG A 151 24.00 4.73 3.54
C ARG A 151 25.19 4.28 2.70
N LYS A 152 25.51 5.02 1.62
CA LYS A 152 26.64 4.65 0.75
C LYS A 152 28.00 4.90 1.37
N ASP A 153 28.08 5.74 2.40
CA ASP A 153 29.30 5.97 3.19
C ASP A 153 29.64 4.81 4.14
N GLY A 154 28.82 3.74 4.16
CA GLY A 154 29.02 2.57 5.02
C GLY A 154 28.57 2.77 6.47
N SER A 155 28.00 3.94 6.80
CA SER A 155 27.43 4.19 8.12
C SER A 155 26.06 3.52 8.30
N VAL A 156 25.42 3.74 9.44
CA VAL A 156 24.17 3.06 9.82
C VAL A 156 23.07 3.30 8.79
N SER A 157 22.30 2.25 8.50
CA SER A 157 21.15 2.33 7.60
C SER A 157 20.13 3.38 8.06
N VAL A 158 19.41 3.95 7.10
CA VAL A 158 18.37 4.95 7.33
C VAL A 158 17.00 4.37 7.03
N SER A 159 15.99 4.78 7.79
CA SER A 159 14.60 4.38 7.56
C SER A 159 13.70 5.57 7.32
N PHE A 160 12.74 5.42 6.40
CA PHE A 160 11.75 6.45 6.06
C PHE A 160 10.42 5.81 5.65
N ILE A 161 9.37 6.63 5.58
CA ILE A 161 8.03 6.20 5.20
C ILE A 161 7.82 6.39 3.70
N THR A 162 7.26 5.37 3.07
CA THR A 162 6.76 5.38 1.69
C THR A 162 5.23 5.23 1.71
N GLY A 163 4.55 5.97 0.84
CA GLY A 163 3.10 5.95 0.74
C GLY A 163 2.65 5.16 -0.49
N TRP A 164 1.78 4.19 -0.29
CA TRP A 164 1.27 3.29 -1.32
C TRP A 164 -0.26 3.35 -1.40
N MET A 165 -0.80 2.98 -2.54
CA MET A 165 -2.21 2.71 -2.75
C MET A 165 -2.39 1.20 -2.88
N ILE A 166 -3.35 0.65 -2.13
CA ILE A 166 -3.82 -0.70 -2.38
C ILE A 166 -4.76 -0.63 -3.58
N MET A 167 -4.48 -1.47 -4.57
CA MET A 167 -5.26 -1.67 -5.78
C MET A 167 -5.88 -3.07 -5.74
N PRO A 168 -6.87 -3.34 -6.60
CA PRO A 168 -7.47 -4.67 -6.68
C PRO A 168 -6.44 -5.78 -6.96
N ASN A 169 -6.76 -7.00 -6.54
CA ASN A 169 -5.95 -8.21 -6.76
C ASN A 169 -4.56 -8.15 -6.11
N GLY A 170 -4.45 -7.52 -4.94
CA GLY A 170 -3.21 -7.49 -4.15
C GLY A 170 -2.09 -6.63 -4.75
N LYS A 171 -2.40 -5.74 -5.70
CA LYS A 171 -1.42 -4.84 -6.30
C LYS A 171 -1.21 -3.60 -5.43
N LEU A 172 0.05 -3.21 -5.23
CA LEU A 172 0.45 -1.98 -4.57
C LEU A 172 1.01 -1.00 -5.60
N LYS A 173 0.54 0.25 -5.56
CA LYS A 173 1.07 1.34 -6.39
C LYS A 173 1.73 2.41 -5.53
N LEU A 174 3.00 2.72 -5.81
CA LEU A 174 3.70 3.77 -5.08
C LEU A 174 3.10 5.15 -5.43
N ASN A 175 2.60 5.84 -4.41
CA ASN A 175 2.12 7.22 -4.54
C ASN A 175 3.20 8.23 -4.16
N THR A 176 3.89 7.97 -3.05
CA THR A 176 4.86 8.88 -2.45
C THR A 176 6.14 8.10 -2.11
N PRO A 177 7.25 8.30 -2.85
CA PRO A 177 8.52 7.60 -2.62
C PRO A 177 9.22 8.04 -1.32
N TYR A 178 8.85 9.21 -0.80
CA TYR A 178 9.38 9.76 0.44
C TYR A 178 8.32 10.66 1.09
N GLY A 179 7.72 10.16 2.17
CA GLY A 179 6.85 10.91 3.07
C GLY A 179 7.69 11.58 4.15
N GLY A 180 7.38 12.86 4.45
CA GLY A 180 7.99 13.56 5.58
C GLY A 180 7.72 12.84 6.91
N LYS A 181 8.61 13.07 7.88
CA LYS A 181 8.53 12.47 9.23
C LYS A 181 7.19 12.73 9.90
#